data_AF-A0A948AS13-F1
#
_entry.id   AF-A0A948AS13-F1
#
_cell.length_a   1.000
_cell.length_b   1.000
_cell.length_c   1.000
_cell.angle_alpha   90.00
_cell.angle_beta   90.00
_cell.angle_gamma   90.00
#
_symmetry.space_group_name_H-M   'P 1'
#
loop_
_entity.id
_entity.type
_entity.pdbx_description
1 polymer ?
#
loop_
_entity_poly.entity_id
_entity_poly.type
_entity_poly.pdbx_seq_one_letter_code
_entity_poly.pdbx_strand_id
1 'polypeptide(L)'
;MSRSLKVLAAGLSLDELRHLLSVKEKLSTLEKRKSQLEKELAKIEIQIAKLVKGDKKALRGAKAVKRTKATRKKATRAKPAAAKKTVRKAATRKKAPVRRKAAGRQTVETVVADLIRKRGEPMKFQDILTTINRKKLVKTKSKNFANVLRRTLSTSKLLKRKGRGIYGVS
;
A
#
# COMPACT_ATOMS: atom_id res chain seq x y z
N MET A 1 -13.25 -8.81 -53.29
CA MET A 1 -12.95 -7.77 -52.29
C MET A 1 -12.54 -6.41 -52.89
N SER A 2 -12.55 -6.18 -54.21
CA SER A 2 -11.86 -5.02 -54.83
C SER A 2 -12.75 -3.88 -55.38
N ARG A 3 -14.07 -4.05 -55.49
CA ARG A 3 -14.96 -2.98 -56.01
C ARG A 3 -15.26 -1.89 -54.97
N SER A 4 -15.39 -2.24 -53.69
CA SER A 4 -15.72 -1.29 -52.61
C SER A 4 -14.58 -0.31 -52.30
N LEU A 5 -13.33 -0.77 -52.30
CA LEU A 5 -12.16 0.08 -52.04
C LEU A 5 -11.90 1.10 -53.15
N LYS A 6 -12.16 0.75 -54.43
CA LYS A 6 -12.04 1.69 -55.56
C LYS A 6 -13.12 2.78 -55.52
N VAL A 7 -14.34 2.45 -55.12
CA VAL A 7 -15.44 3.42 -54.96
C VAL A 7 -15.17 4.36 -53.78
N LEU A 8 -14.60 3.86 -52.68
CA LEU A 8 -14.19 4.67 -51.53
C LEU A 8 -13.00 5.60 -51.87
N ALA A 9 -12.04 5.12 -52.67
CA ALA A 9 -10.91 5.94 -53.13
C ALA A 9 -11.33 7.03 -54.12
N ALA A 10 -12.40 6.81 -54.90
CA ALA A 10 -12.91 7.79 -55.87
C ALA A 10 -13.68 8.97 -55.24
N GLY A 11 -14.13 8.83 -53.98
CA GLY A 11 -14.82 9.89 -53.23
C GLY A 11 -13.94 10.69 -52.28
N LEU A 12 -12.65 10.33 -52.15
CA LEU A 12 -11.70 11.02 -51.28
C LEU A 12 -10.93 12.08 -52.07
N SER A 13 -10.91 13.30 -51.55
CA SER A 13 -10.06 14.37 -52.07
C SER A 13 -8.57 14.04 -51.85
N LEU A 14 -7.71 14.64 -52.67
CA LEU A 14 -6.26 14.42 -52.60
C LEU A 14 -5.68 14.80 -51.23
N ASP A 15 -6.28 15.80 -50.57
CA ASP A 15 -5.91 16.21 -49.22
C ASP A 15 -6.34 15.21 -48.15
N GLU A 16 -7.50 14.58 -48.29
CA GLU A 16 -7.94 13.50 -47.38
C GLU A 16 -7.04 12.27 -47.52
N LEU A 17 -6.58 11.93 -48.72
CA LEU A 17 -5.63 10.84 -48.94
C LEU A 17 -4.28 11.12 -48.28
N ARG A 18 -3.76 12.35 -48.40
CA ARG A 18 -2.53 12.79 -47.70
C ARG A 18 -2.69 12.74 -46.20
N HIS A 19 -3.83 13.18 -45.67
CA HIS A 19 -4.13 13.13 -44.25
C HIS A 19 -4.17 11.68 -43.74
N LEU A 20 -4.83 10.77 -44.46
CA LEU A 20 -4.89 9.35 -44.11
C LEU A 20 -3.51 8.68 -44.11
N LEU A 21 -2.64 9.04 -45.06
CA LEU A 21 -1.25 8.58 -45.06
C LEU A 21 -0.48 9.07 -43.83
N SER A 22 -0.60 10.36 -43.49
CA SER A 22 0.03 10.91 -42.28
C SER A 22 -0.48 10.24 -41.00
N VAL A 23 -1.79 9.97 -40.91
CA VAL A 23 -2.39 9.26 -39.78
C VAL A 23 -1.87 7.83 -39.70
N LYS A 24 -1.73 7.13 -40.84
CA LYS A 24 -1.19 5.77 -40.88
C LYS A 24 0.26 5.71 -40.40
N GLU A 25 1.08 6.66 -40.82
CA GLU A 25 2.47 6.77 -40.35
C GLU A 25 2.52 7.01 -38.84
N LYS A 26 1.74 7.96 -38.32
CA LYS A 26 1.62 8.22 -36.88
C LYS A 26 1.14 6.98 -36.12
N LEU A 27 0.13 6.28 -36.62
CA LEU A 27 -0.34 5.04 -36.02
C LEU A 27 0.76 3.99 -35.94
N SER A 28 1.54 3.80 -37.01
CA SER A 28 2.66 2.85 -37.00
C SER A 28 3.72 3.20 -35.95
N THR A 29 4.00 4.49 -35.74
CA THR A 29 4.93 4.93 -34.69
C THR A 29 4.37 4.70 -33.29
N LEU A 30 3.08 4.95 -33.09
CA LEU A 30 2.38 4.73 -31.82
C LEU A 30 2.29 3.23 -31.49
N GLU A 31 2.04 2.37 -32.47
CA GLU A 31 2.04 0.91 -32.31
C GLU A 31 3.42 0.39 -31.90
N LYS A 32 4.49 0.88 -32.55
CA LYS A 32 5.87 0.57 -32.14
C LYS A 32 6.12 1.01 -30.69
N ARG A 33 5.72 2.24 -30.32
CA ARG A 33 5.88 2.76 -28.96
C ARG A 33 5.08 1.95 -27.94
N LYS A 34 3.86 1.55 -28.27
CA LYS A 34 3.02 0.66 -27.45
C LYS A 34 3.73 -0.67 -27.19
N SER A 35 4.27 -1.31 -28.22
CA SER A 35 5.00 -2.58 -28.08
C SER A 35 6.27 -2.45 -27.22
N GLN A 36 6.96 -1.31 -27.27
CA GLN A 36 8.11 -1.03 -26.40
C GLN A 36 7.69 -0.88 -24.95
N LEU A 37 6.63 -0.11 -24.68
CA LEU A 37 6.10 0.10 -23.33
C LEU A 37 5.59 -1.21 -22.72
N GLU A 38 4.96 -2.09 -23.50
CA GLU A 38 4.56 -3.42 -23.02
C GLU A 38 5.76 -4.27 -22.58
N LYS A 39 6.87 -4.23 -23.32
CA LYS A 39 8.12 -4.91 -22.94
C LYS A 39 8.72 -4.31 -21.67
N GLU A 40 8.68 -2.99 -21.50
CA GLU A 40 9.16 -2.31 -20.30
C GLU A 40 8.29 -2.65 -19.08
N LEU A 41 6.97 -2.66 -19.23
CA LEU A 41 6.03 -3.06 -18.19
C LEU A 41 6.29 -4.51 -17.76
N ALA A 42 6.46 -5.44 -18.71
CA ALA A 42 6.79 -6.83 -18.41
C ALA A 42 8.11 -6.95 -17.61
N LYS A 43 9.15 -6.17 -17.95
CA LYS A 43 10.41 -6.13 -17.18
C LYS A 43 10.20 -5.61 -15.77
N ILE A 44 9.41 -4.55 -15.60
CA ILE A 44 9.08 -3.98 -14.29
C ILE A 44 8.29 -4.98 -13.46
N GLU A 45 7.32 -5.68 -14.03
CA GLU A 45 6.57 -6.75 -13.35
C GLU A 45 7.48 -7.88 -12.88
N ILE A 46 8.45 -8.30 -13.69
CA ILE A 46 9.46 -9.29 -13.28
C ILE A 46 10.31 -8.76 -12.13
N GLN A 47 10.73 -7.49 -12.16
CA GLN A 47 11.48 -6.87 -11.06
C GLN A 47 10.65 -6.79 -9.78
N ILE A 48 9.37 -6.42 -9.88
CA ILE A 48 8.42 -6.43 -8.77
C ILE A 48 8.28 -7.86 -8.22
N ALA A 49 8.08 -8.85 -9.08
CA ALA A 49 7.95 -10.25 -8.69
C ALA A 49 9.22 -10.77 -7.99
N LYS A 50 10.42 -10.37 -8.46
CA LYS A 50 11.70 -10.68 -7.81
C LYS A 50 11.81 -10.04 -6.43
N LEU A 51 11.47 -8.76 -6.30
CA LEU A 51 11.48 -8.07 -5.01
C LEU A 51 10.44 -8.64 -4.04
N VAL A 52 9.27 -9.06 -4.53
CA VAL A 52 8.22 -9.69 -3.73
C VAL A 52 8.58 -11.13 -3.32
N LYS A 53 9.26 -11.90 -4.19
CA LYS A 53 9.72 -13.27 -3.88
C LYS A 53 11.03 -13.29 -3.07
N GLY A 54 11.84 -12.23 -3.16
CA GLY A 54 13.20 -12.10 -2.60
C GLY A 54 13.30 -12.16 -1.07
N ASP A 55 12.19 -12.01 -0.33
CA ASP A 55 12.21 -12.11 1.13
C ASP A 55 11.93 -13.53 1.66
N LYS A 56 11.49 -14.48 0.81
CA LYS A 56 11.10 -15.82 1.28
C LYS A 56 12.25 -16.82 1.36
N LYS A 57 13.34 -16.64 0.62
CA LYS A 57 14.47 -17.58 0.62
C LYS A 57 15.35 -17.47 1.88
N ALA A 58 15.36 -16.31 2.56
CA ALA A 58 16.05 -16.11 3.83
C ALA A 58 15.30 -16.65 5.07
N LEU A 59 14.05 -17.08 4.93
CA LEU A 59 13.20 -17.56 6.03
C LEU A 59 13.23 -19.09 6.25
N ARG A 60 13.97 -19.84 5.42
CA ARG A 60 14.04 -21.31 5.50
C ARG A 60 15.30 -21.86 6.19
N GLY A 61 16.09 -21.01 6.84
CA GLY A 61 17.29 -21.43 7.56
C GLY A 61 17.42 -20.77 8.92
N ALA A 62 16.56 -21.11 9.88
CA ALA A 62 16.87 -20.92 11.31
C ALA A 62 15.85 -21.61 12.23
N LYS A 63 16.39 -22.48 13.09
CA LYS A 63 15.85 -22.99 14.36
C LYS A 63 14.85 -24.15 14.33
N ALA A 64 15.41 -25.35 14.14
CA ALA A 64 14.94 -26.51 14.89
C ALA A 64 15.27 -26.31 16.38
N VAL A 65 14.30 -25.82 17.16
CA VAL A 65 14.43 -25.74 18.62
C VAL A 65 14.16 -27.14 19.19
N LYS A 66 15.20 -27.77 19.74
CA LYS A 66 15.09 -29.00 20.53
C LYS A 66 14.08 -28.77 21.67
N ARG A 67 12.92 -29.45 21.60
CA ARG A 67 11.96 -29.51 22.71
C ARG A 67 12.51 -30.48 23.75
N THR A 68 13.10 -29.96 24.82
CA THR A 68 13.34 -30.77 26.02
C THR A 68 11.98 -31.12 26.63
N LYS A 69 11.66 -32.42 26.63
CA LYS A 69 10.47 -32.96 27.32
C LYS A 69 10.69 -32.81 28.82
N ALA A 70 10.04 -31.82 29.44
CA ALA A 70 9.88 -31.80 30.88
C ALA A 70 8.84 -32.87 31.26
N THR A 71 9.30 -33.93 31.92
CA THR A 71 8.47 -34.95 32.56
C THR A 71 7.76 -34.33 33.76
N ARG A 72 6.44 -34.13 33.67
CA ARG A 72 5.60 -33.87 34.85
C ARG A 72 4.97 -35.18 35.32
N LYS A 73 5.45 -35.66 36.48
CA LYS A 73 4.85 -36.76 37.23
C LYS A 73 3.42 -36.39 37.68
N LYS A 74 2.56 -37.42 37.69
CA LYS A 74 1.16 -37.42 38.17
C LYS A 74 1.04 -36.88 39.61
N ALA A 75 -0.03 -36.13 39.86
CA ALA A 75 -0.71 -36.13 41.15
C ALA A 75 -2.22 -36.29 40.91
N THR A 76 -2.81 -37.12 41.74
CA THR A 76 -4.11 -37.80 41.64
C THR A 76 -5.30 -36.91 41.99
N ARG A 77 -6.49 -37.37 41.56
CA ARG A 77 -7.84 -36.83 41.82
C ARG A 77 -8.07 -36.42 43.28
N ALA A 78 -8.71 -35.25 43.44
CA ALA A 78 -9.79 -35.06 44.41
C ALA A 78 -10.70 -33.87 44.01
N LYS A 79 -12.01 -34.12 43.98
CA LYS A 79 -13.14 -33.18 44.03
C LYS A 79 -14.11 -33.79 45.06
N PRO A 80 -15.11 -33.08 45.61
CA PRO A 80 -15.37 -31.63 45.67
C PRO A 80 -15.70 -31.15 47.11
N ALA A 81 -15.68 -29.84 47.39
CA ALA A 81 -16.40 -29.31 48.57
C ALA A 81 -16.80 -27.83 48.42
N ALA A 82 -18.11 -27.63 48.55
CA ALA A 82 -18.80 -26.51 49.18
C ALA A 82 -18.64 -25.07 48.66
N ALA A 83 -19.81 -24.46 48.44
CA ALA A 83 -20.03 -23.10 48.03
C ALA A 83 -19.46 -22.06 49.02
N LYS A 84 -18.85 -21.00 48.49
CA LYS A 84 -18.85 -19.67 49.12
C LYS A 84 -19.07 -18.60 48.05
N LYS A 85 -20.25 -17.96 48.14
CA LYS A 85 -20.55 -16.69 47.46
C LYS A 85 -19.48 -15.68 47.85
N THR A 86 -18.66 -15.24 46.90
CA THR A 86 -17.77 -14.11 47.09
C THR A 86 -18.09 -13.03 46.07
N VAL A 87 -18.24 -11.84 46.62
CA VAL A 87 -18.70 -10.59 46.03
C VAL A 87 -17.99 -10.31 44.70
N ARG A 88 -18.76 -9.99 43.65
CA ARG A 88 -18.24 -9.48 42.38
C ARG A 88 -17.50 -8.16 42.65
N LYS A 89 -16.18 -8.26 42.85
CA LYS A 89 -15.28 -7.13 42.93
C LYS A 89 -15.30 -6.44 41.56
N ALA A 90 -15.93 -5.27 41.51
CA ALA A 90 -15.95 -4.42 40.32
C ALA A 90 -14.51 -4.24 39.83
N ALA A 91 -14.22 -4.77 38.64
CA ALA A 91 -12.93 -4.59 38.00
C ALA A 91 -12.81 -3.12 37.62
N THR A 92 -12.17 -2.32 38.49
CA THR A 92 -11.63 -1.02 38.12
C THR A 92 -10.75 -1.23 36.90
N ARG A 93 -11.23 -0.80 35.73
CA ARG A 93 -10.48 -0.79 34.48
C ARG A 93 -9.19 -0.01 34.73
N LYS A 94 -8.08 -0.72 34.95
CA LYS A 94 -6.75 -0.12 35.01
C LYS A 94 -6.57 0.66 33.71
N LYS A 95 -6.51 1.99 33.80
CA LYS A 95 -6.18 2.85 32.66
C LYS A 95 -4.87 2.33 32.07
N ALA A 96 -4.91 2.00 30.78
CA ALA A 96 -3.76 1.47 30.08
C ALA A 96 -2.57 2.43 30.25
N PRO A 97 -1.34 1.92 30.46
CA PRO A 97 -0.17 2.78 30.62
C PRO A 97 0.00 3.62 29.36
N VAL A 98 0.08 4.94 29.54
CA VAL A 98 0.39 5.89 28.47
C VAL A 98 1.79 5.54 27.96
N ARG A 99 1.85 4.87 26.82
CA ARG A 99 3.12 4.54 26.15
C ARG A 99 3.89 5.83 25.90
N ARG A 100 5.04 5.98 26.54
CA ARG A 100 5.97 7.09 26.31
C ARG A 100 6.35 7.14 24.82
N LYS A 101 6.28 8.33 24.20
CA LYS A 101 6.72 8.55 22.81
C LYS A 101 8.21 8.25 22.74
N ALA A 102 8.61 7.31 21.89
CA ALA A 102 10.01 7.09 21.54
C ALA A 102 10.52 8.34 20.81
N ALA A 103 11.29 9.17 21.49
CA ALA A 103 11.96 10.32 20.90
C ALA A 103 12.92 9.82 19.80
N GLY A 104 12.85 10.41 18.61
CA GLY A 104 13.78 10.14 17.50
C GLY A 104 13.29 9.21 16.39
N ARG A 105 12.11 8.56 16.52
CA ARG A 105 11.55 7.77 15.40
C ARG A 105 10.66 8.67 14.53
N GLN A 106 11.01 8.86 13.26
CA GLN A 106 10.12 9.50 12.28
C GLN A 106 8.77 8.78 12.28
N THR A 107 7.71 9.48 12.68
CA THR A 107 6.37 8.94 12.70
C THR A 107 5.72 9.15 11.33
N VAL A 108 4.66 8.39 11.05
CA VAL A 108 3.88 8.59 9.83
C VAL A 108 3.37 10.03 9.73
N GLU A 109 3.00 10.63 10.87
CA GLU A 109 2.57 12.03 10.96
C GLU A 109 3.65 13.00 10.50
N THR A 110 4.89 12.86 11.01
CA THR A 110 5.99 13.77 10.64
C THR A 110 6.35 13.63 9.16
N VAL A 111 6.40 12.41 8.64
CA VAL A 111 6.69 12.15 7.21
C VAL A 111 5.65 12.80 6.31
N VAL A 112 4.37 12.73 6.68
CA VAL A 112 3.30 13.37 5.90
C VAL A 112 3.37 14.89 6.01
N ALA A 113 3.65 15.44 7.20
CA ALA A 113 3.82 16.87 7.38
C ALA A 113 4.99 17.40 6.54
N ASP A 114 6.12 16.70 6.50
CA ASP A 114 7.27 17.08 5.69
C ASP A 114 6.97 16.98 4.19
N LEU A 115 6.20 15.98 3.75
CA LEU A 115 5.74 15.87 2.37
C LEU A 115 4.89 17.07 1.94
N ILE A 116 3.92 17.45 2.77
CA ILE A 116 3.03 18.58 2.48
C ILE A 116 3.81 19.89 2.52
N ARG A 117 4.72 20.08 3.49
CA ARG A 117 5.60 21.26 3.55
C ARG A 117 6.48 21.40 2.31
N LYS A 118 7.10 20.31 1.86
CA LYS A 118 7.96 20.31 0.66
C LYS A 118 7.20 20.66 -0.61
N ARG A 119 5.90 20.33 -0.67
CA ARG A 119 5.05 20.67 -1.81
C ARG A 119 4.45 22.07 -1.70
N GLY A 120 4.25 22.58 -0.49
CA GLY A 120 3.64 23.89 -0.22
C GLY A 120 2.11 23.92 -0.33
N GLU A 121 1.48 22.80 -0.68
CA GLU A 121 0.04 22.75 -0.98
C GLU A 121 -0.67 21.61 -0.22
N PRO A 122 -1.96 21.78 0.16
CA PRO A 122 -2.78 20.70 0.69
C PRO A 122 -2.88 19.53 -0.30
N MET A 123 -2.67 18.31 0.18
CA MET A 123 -2.68 17.11 -0.67
C MET A 123 -3.91 16.24 -0.44
N LYS A 124 -4.40 15.60 -1.51
CA LYS A 124 -5.42 14.56 -1.41
C LYS A 124 -4.86 13.31 -0.71
N PHE A 125 -5.70 12.64 0.06
CA PHE A 125 -5.36 11.41 0.78
C PHE A 125 -4.73 10.34 -0.12
N GLN A 126 -5.30 10.15 -1.32
CA GLN A 126 -4.81 9.16 -2.28
C GLN A 126 -3.41 9.52 -2.79
N ASP A 127 -3.15 10.80 -3.03
CA ASP A 127 -1.84 11.27 -3.49
C ASP A 127 -0.78 11.11 -2.39
N ILE A 128 -1.15 11.36 -1.13
CA ILE A 128 -0.28 11.11 0.03
C ILE A 128 0.05 9.61 0.10
N LEU A 129 -0.97 8.76 0.04
CA LEU A 129 -0.82 7.31 0.14
C LEU A 129 0.06 6.75 -0.98
N THR A 130 -0.21 7.13 -2.23
CA THR A 130 0.55 6.69 -3.40
C THR A 130 1.98 7.18 -3.34
N THR A 131 2.22 8.43 -2.93
CA THR A 131 3.57 8.99 -2.78
C THR A 131 4.37 8.25 -1.71
N ILE A 132 3.77 7.95 -0.55
CA ILE A 132 4.44 7.21 0.53
C ILE A 132 4.78 5.79 0.08
N ASN A 133 3.86 5.11 -0.59
CA ASN A 133 4.07 3.75 -1.07
C ASN A 133 5.14 3.71 -2.18
N ARG A 134 5.09 4.65 -3.13
CA ARG A 134 6.04 4.73 -4.26
C ARG A 134 7.46 5.03 -3.80
N LYS A 135 7.61 5.98 -2.87
CA LYS A 135 8.92 6.40 -2.34
C LYS A 135 9.38 5.56 -1.13
N LYS A 136 8.58 4.58 -0.68
CA LYS A 136 8.84 3.74 0.50
C LYS A 136 9.24 4.55 1.74
N LEU A 137 8.59 5.69 1.96
CA LEU A 137 8.96 6.65 3.01
C LEU A 137 8.68 6.14 4.43
N VAL A 138 7.82 5.13 4.55
CA VAL A 138 7.46 4.52 5.82
C VAL A 138 7.63 3.02 5.72
N LYS A 139 8.45 2.43 6.60
CA LYS A 139 8.49 0.98 6.80
C LYS A 139 7.28 0.56 7.63
N THR A 140 6.35 -0.17 7.02
CA THR A 140 5.13 -0.66 7.67
C THR A 140 5.03 -2.18 7.57
N LYS A 141 4.58 -2.83 8.64
CA LYS A 141 4.21 -4.25 8.66
C LYS A 141 2.71 -4.48 8.47
N SER A 142 1.92 -3.40 8.41
CA SER A 142 0.47 -3.49 8.28
C SER A 142 0.07 -3.87 6.87
N LYS A 143 -0.83 -4.86 6.74
CA LYS A 143 -1.47 -5.23 5.48
C LYS A 143 -2.38 -4.12 4.93
N ASN A 144 -2.95 -3.29 5.82
CA ASN A 144 -3.83 -2.19 5.46
C ASN A 144 -3.23 -0.86 5.95
N PHE A 145 -2.19 -0.41 5.25
CA PHE A 145 -1.53 0.85 5.57
C PHE A 145 -2.44 2.07 5.34
N ALA A 146 -3.35 2.01 4.37
CA ALA A 146 -4.31 3.08 4.12
C ALA A 146 -5.16 3.38 5.36
N ASN A 147 -5.65 2.35 6.06
CA ASN A 147 -6.41 2.54 7.30
C ASN A 147 -5.54 3.11 8.43
N VAL A 148 -4.28 2.67 8.54
CA VAL A 148 -3.33 3.22 9.52
C VAL A 148 -3.13 4.71 9.25
N LEU A 149 -2.87 5.08 8.00
CA LEU A 149 -2.69 6.47 7.58
C LEU A 149 -3.93 7.31 7.88
N ARG A 150 -5.14 6.82 7.54
CA ARG A 150 -6.40 7.52 7.88
C ARG A 150 -6.49 7.84 9.36
N ARG A 151 -6.25 6.84 10.22
CA ARG A 151 -6.31 7.02 11.68
C ARG A 151 -5.26 8.02 12.14
N THR A 152 -4.04 7.95 11.62
CA THR A 152 -2.98 8.92 11.93
C THR A 152 -3.40 10.34 11.58
N LEU A 153 -3.90 10.56 10.36
CA LEU A 153 -4.34 11.89 9.89
C LEU A 153 -5.57 12.43 10.62
N SER A 154 -6.44 11.55 11.11
CA SER A 154 -7.60 11.96 11.92
C SER A 154 -7.21 12.39 13.33
N THR A 155 -6.15 11.81 13.89
CA THR A 155 -5.71 12.09 15.27
C THR A 155 -4.53 13.06 15.37
N SER A 156 -3.92 13.41 14.25
CA SER A 156 -2.74 14.26 14.19
C SER A 156 -3.06 15.67 14.63
N LYS A 157 -2.13 16.29 15.38
CA LYS A 157 -2.22 17.70 15.74
C LYS A 157 -1.57 18.59 14.68
N LEU A 158 -0.59 18.05 13.95
CA LEU A 158 0.18 18.79 12.95
C LEU A 158 -0.54 18.93 11.60
N LEU A 159 -1.49 18.04 11.32
CA LEU A 159 -2.20 17.98 10.05
C LEU A 159 -3.69 18.23 10.29
N LYS A 160 -4.26 19.10 9.49
CA LYS A 160 -5.70 19.41 9.51
C LYS A 160 -6.32 19.08 8.17
N ARG A 161 -7.56 18.61 8.23
CA ARG A 161 -8.37 18.38 7.05
C ARG A 161 -8.88 19.73 6.54
N LYS A 162 -8.53 20.08 5.30
CA LYS A 162 -8.95 21.33 4.64
C LYS A 162 -10.19 21.14 3.75
N GLY A 163 -10.51 19.89 3.42
CA GLY A 163 -11.67 19.53 2.60
C GLY A 163 -11.92 18.02 2.57
N ARG A 164 -12.87 17.56 1.75
CA ARG A 164 -13.18 16.13 1.66
C ARG A 164 -11.97 15.34 1.13
N GLY A 165 -11.26 14.67 2.04
CA GLY A 165 -10.08 13.88 1.70
C GLY A 165 -8.83 14.71 1.38
N ILE A 166 -8.83 16.02 1.70
CA ILE A 166 -7.70 16.93 1.49
C ILE A 166 -7.11 17.29 2.84
N TYR A 167 -5.80 17.13 2.98
CA TYR A 167 -5.06 17.39 4.21
C TYR A 167 -3.96 18.42 3.96
N GLY A 168 -3.87 19.39 4.87
CA GLY A 168 -2.83 20.40 4.91
C GLY A 168 -2.12 20.39 6.26
N VAL A 169 -0.97 21.05 6.34
CA VAL A 169 -0.35 21.35 7.64
C VAL A 169 -1.21 22.41 8.34
N SER A 170 -1.36 22.25 9.67
CA SER A 170 -2.08 23.24 10.48
C SER A 170 -1.33 24.56 10.56
#